data_AF-A0A8J5WDA4-F1
#
_entry.id   AF-A0A8J5WDA4-F1
#
_cell.length_a   1.000
_cell.length_b   1.000
_cell.length_c   1.000
_cell.angle_alpha   90.00
_cell.angle_beta   90.00
_cell.angle_gamma   90.00
#
_symmetry.space_group_name_H-M   'P 1'
#
loop_
_entity.id
_entity.type
_entity.pdbx_description
1 polymer ?
#
loop_
_entity_poly.entity_id
_entity_poly.type
_entity_poly.pdbx_seq_one_letter_code
_entity_poly.pdbx_strand_id
1 'polypeptide(L)'
;MMQQQDDDDEYGGGGGDDEDALHLGAKRCAACRYLRRRCTHDCVLAPFFPASRPHRYACVHRVFGASNVARLLESLPMAERGEAANTMAREAYWRVQDPVYGVTGIISRLQDEIRAVQLELARTHAQITIVASSGATQRAPPPQPPHPPPPPQLVRAGSHPAVAMRGQEQDELPRPPNPADEFLNLDGF
;
A
#
# COMPACT_ATOMS: atom_id res chain seq x y z
N MET A 1 -21.09 -18.82 -12.61
CA MET A 1 -22.21 -19.22 -11.73
C MET A 1 -22.17 -20.73 -11.60
N MET A 2 -22.46 -21.26 -10.40
CA MET A 2 -22.46 -22.68 -10.00
C MET A 2 -21.08 -23.22 -9.60
N GLN A 3 -20.82 -23.68 -8.37
CA GLN A 3 -21.66 -23.94 -7.20
C GLN A 3 -20.87 -23.63 -5.91
N GLN A 4 -21.54 -22.89 -5.02
CA GLN A 4 -21.26 -22.82 -3.59
C GLN A 4 -21.67 -24.17 -2.99
N GLN A 5 -20.85 -24.73 -2.10
CA GLN A 5 -21.27 -25.77 -1.17
C GLN A 5 -21.23 -25.16 0.22
N ASP A 6 -22.42 -24.74 0.62
CA ASP A 6 -22.80 -24.48 2.00
C ASP A 6 -23.13 -25.84 2.63
N ASP A 7 -22.31 -26.29 3.57
CA ASP A 7 -22.66 -27.36 4.51
C ASP A 7 -22.90 -26.70 5.87
N ASP A 8 -24.18 -26.40 6.11
CA ASP A 8 -24.73 -25.98 7.39
C ASP A 8 -24.91 -27.22 8.30
N ASP A 9 -24.05 -27.40 9.29
CA ASP A 9 -24.29 -28.32 10.41
C ASP A 9 -24.21 -27.56 11.74
N GLU A 10 -25.35 -27.03 12.15
CA GLU A 10 -25.65 -26.53 13.48
C GLU A 10 -26.40 -27.63 14.27
N TYR A 11 -25.81 -28.18 15.33
CA TYR A 11 -26.53 -28.47 16.59
C TYR A 11 -25.60 -28.96 17.71
N GLY A 12 -25.76 -28.37 18.91
CA GLY A 12 -25.65 -29.12 20.17
C GLY A 12 -24.51 -28.74 21.10
N GLY A 13 -24.72 -27.68 21.88
CA GLY A 13 -23.89 -27.34 23.03
C GLY A 13 -24.03 -28.32 24.19
N GLY A 14 -22.92 -28.60 24.86
CA GLY A 14 -22.84 -29.23 26.18
C GLY A 14 -21.97 -28.35 27.07
N GLY A 15 -22.59 -27.71 28.06
CA GLY A 15 -21.89 -27.01 29.13
C GLY A 15 -21.15 -28.01 30.02
N GLY A 16 -19.87 -27.75 30.19
CA GLY A 16 -18.99 -28.39 31.15
C GLY A 16 -17.98 -27.33 31.60
N ASP A 17 -17.84 -27.19 32.90
CA ASP A 17 -17.23 -26.07 33.59
C ASP A 17 -15.69 -26.23 33.53
N ASP A 18 -15.08 -25.89 32.40
CA ASP A 18 -13.64 -26.03 32.15
C ASP A 18 -12.91 -24.68 32.12
N GLU A 19 -13.17 -23.82 33.12
CA GLU A 19 -12.50 -22.53 33.28
C GLU A 19 -11.04 -22.63 33.79
N ASP A 20 -10.46 -23.84 33.80
CA ASP A 20 -9.09 -24.15 34.26
C ASP A 20 -8.20 -24.87 33.21
N ALA A 21 -8.54 -24.85 31.92
CA ALA A 21 -7.71 -25.45 30.85
C ALA A 21 -6.63 -24.51 30.27
N LEU A 22 -6.33 -23.39 30.94
CA LEU A 22 -5.42 -22.36 30.42
C LEU A 22 -4.00 -22.38 30.98
N HIS A 23 -3.57 -23.32 31.84
CA HIS A 23 -2.15 -23.47 32.19
C HIS A 23 -1.79 -24.90 32.63
N LEU A 24 -0.74 -25.48 32.02
CA LEU A 24 0.07 -26.61 32.51
C LEU A 24 -0.07 -28.00 31.84
N GLY A 25 -0.52 -28.04 30.59
CA GLY A 25 -0.11 -29.07 29.63
C GLY A 25 0.87 -28.47 28.63
N ALA A 26 2.07 -28.05 29.05
CA ALA A 26 3.01 -27.22 28.27
C ALA A 26 3.21 -27.72 26.83
N LYS A 27 2.37 -27.23 25.91
CA LYS A 27 2.37 -27.64 24.51
C LYS A 27 3.64 -27.05 23.90
N ARG A 28 4.62 -27.91 23.63
CA ARG A 28 5.90 -27.53 23.01
C ARG A 28 5.63 -26.61 21.82
N CYS A 29 6.38 -25.52 21.71
CA CYS A 29 6.25 -24.61 20.57
C CYS A 29 6.49 -25.36 19.24
N ALA A 30 6.00 -24.81 18.13
CA ALA A 30 6.11 -25.44 16.83
C ALA A 30 7.57 -25.75 16.46
N ALA A 31 8.49 -24.87 16.84
CA ALA A 31 9.92 -25.05 16.60
C ALA A 31 10.49 -26.27 17.34
N CYS A 32 10.28 -26.34 18.65
CA CYS A 32 10.81 -27.44 19.46
C CYS A 32 10.14 -28.77 19.10
N ARG A 33 8.86 -28.77 18.71
CA ARG A 33 8.18 -29.94 18.17
C ARG A 33 8.83 -30.41 16.86
N TYR A 34 9.09 -29.50 15.92
CA TYR A 34 9.70 -29.81 14.63
C TYR A 34 11.13 -30.35 14.79
N LEU A 35 11.94 -29.72 15.65
CA LEU A 35 13.32 -30.11 15.95
C LEU A 35 13.45 -31.33 16.88
N ARG A 36 12.32 -31.90 17.34
CA ARG A 36 12.28 -33.03 18.28
C ARG A 36 13.08 -32.80 19.57
N ARG A 37 13.15 -31.55 20.06
CA ARG A 37 13.85 -31.18 21.31
C ARG A 37 12.89 -30.74 22.42
N ARG A 38 13.38 -30.66 23.66
CA ARG A 38 12.61 -30.12 24.80
C ARG A 38 12.42 -28.60 24.61
N CYS A 39 11.23 -28.10 24.91
CA CYS A 39 10.92 -26.68 24.97
C CYS A 39 11.10 -26.20 26.41
N THR A 40 12.06 -25.31 26.66
CA THR A 40 12.28 -24.67 27.96
C THR A 40 11.38 -23.43 28.11
N HIS A 41 11.25 -22.91 29.33
CA HIS A 41 10.53 -21.67 29.60
C HIS A 41 11.18 -20.48 28.86
N ASP A 42 12.51 -20.45 28.78
CA ASP A 42 13.27 -19.38 28.13
C ASP A 42 13.51 -19.62 26.63
N CYS A 43 12.62 -20.39 25.99
CA CYS A 43 12.77 -20.69 24.57
C CYS A 43 12.53 -19.45 23.71
N VAL A 44 13.59 -18.92 23.10
CA VAL A 44 13.55 -17.73 22.22
C VAL A 44 12.57 -17.84 21.05
N LEU A 45 12.23 -19.06 20.62
CA LEU A 45 11.32 -19.33 19.51
C LEU A 45 9.86 -19.48 19.94
N ALA A 46 9.60 -19.75 21.23
CA ALA A 46 8.26 -20.08 21.71
C ALA A 46 7.23 -18.95 21.52
N PRO A 47 7.55 -17.67 21.80
CA PRO A 47 6.60 -16.57 21.59
C PRO A 47 6.18 -16.38 20.13
N PHE A 48 7.06 -16.72 19.18
CA PHE A 48 6.87 -16.39 17.76
C PHE A 48 6.40 -17.57 16.89
N PHE A 49 6.59 -18.80 17.39
CA PHE A 49 6.22 -20.03 16.70
C PHE A 49 5.28 -20.89 17.58
N PRO A 50 4.03 -20.45 17.79
CA PRO A 50 3.08 -21.16 18.62
C PRO A 50 2.72 -22.52 18.03
N ALA A 51 2.35 -23.47 18.90
CA ALA A 51 2.00 -24.83 18.48
C ALA A 51 0.76 -24.92 17.58
N SER A 52 -0.07 -23.87 17.52
CA SER A 52 -1.24 -23.77 16.65
C SER A 52 -0.91 -23.62 15.17
N ARG A 53 0.30 -23.14 14.83
CA ARG A 53 0.71 -22.85 13.44
C ARG A 53 2.00 -23.59 13.06
N PRO A 54 2.00 -24.94 13.04
CA PRO A 54 3.22 -25.73 12.81
C PRO A 54 3.86 -25.49 11.43
N HIS A 55 3.04 -25.29 10.39
CA HIS A 55 3.52 -25.02 9.03
C HIS A 55 4.39 -23.76 8.95
N ARG A 56 4.08 -22.74 9.75
CA ARG A 56 4.85 -21.49 9.81
C ARG A 56 6.32 -21.72 10.12
N TYR A 57 6.61 -22.57 11.12
CA TYR A 57 8.00 -22.89 11.45
C TYR A 57 8.62 -23.83 10.42
N ALA A 58 7.86 -24.76 9.83
CA ALA A 58 8.38 -25.65 8.80
C ALA A 58 8.93 -24.89 7.58
N CYS A 59 8.22 -23.88 7.09
CA CYS A 59 8.70 -23.00 6.02
C CYS A 59 9.99 -22.28 6.44
N VAL A 60 9.95 -21.61 7.59
CA VAL A 60 11.09 -20.84 8.11
C VAL A 60 12.33 -21.71 8.29
N HIS A 61 12.16 -22.91 8.84
CA HIS A 61 13.24 -23.88 8.98
C HIS A 61 13.81 -24.31 7.63
N ARG A 62 12.94 -24.58 6.64
CA ARG A 62 13.38 -25.01 5.30
C ARG A 62 14.18 -23.94 4.56
N VAL A 63 13.84 -22.67 4.75
CA VAL A 63 14.46 -21.55 3.99
C VAL A 63 15.65 -20.95 4.73
N PHE A 64 15.49 -20.65 6.02
CA PHE A 64 16.52 -19.96 6.80
C PHE A 64 17.37 -20.93 7.64
N GLY A 65 16.80 -22.06 8.07
CA GLY A 65 17.45 -23.00 8.98
C GLY A 65 17.33 -22.62 10.45
N ALA A 66 17.31 -23.62 11.33
CA ALA A 66 17.06 -23.42 12.76
C ALA A 66 18.04 -22.44 13.44
N SER A 67 19.34 -22.61 13.21
CA SER A 67 20.39 -21.83 13.87
C SER A 67 20.40 -20.38 13.42
N ASN A 68 20.13 -20.12 12.14
CA ASN A 68 20.08 -18.76 11.61
C ASN A 68 18.89 -17.99 12.17
N VAL A 69 17.73 -18.65 12.26
CA VAL A 69 16.51 -18.05 12.83
C VAL A 69 16.71 -17.69 14.29
N ALA A 70 17.27 -18.61 15.09
CA ALA A 70 17.58 -18.34 16.49
C ALA A 70 18.56 -17.18 16.64
N ARG A 71 19.69 -17.23 15.91
CA ARG A 71 20.73 -16.19 15.95
C ARG A 71 20.20 -14.81 15.53
N LEU A 72 19.40 -14.74 14.47
CA LEU A 72 18.83 -13.48 13.97
C LEU A 72 17.86 -12.89 15.01
N LEU A 73 16.95 -13.70 15.56
CA LEU A 73 16.04 -13.22 16.60
C LEU A 73 16.79 -12.78 17.85
N GLU A 74 17.82 -13.52 18.26
CA GLU A 74 18.65 -13.15 19.42
C GLU A 74 19.43 -11.85 19.23
N SER A 75 19.84 -11.53 18.01
CA SER A 75 20.53 -10.26 17.69
C SER A 75 19.62 -9.02 17.72
N LEU A 76 18.30 -9.20 17.69
CA LEU A 76 17.34 -8.09 17.63
C LEU A 76 16.82 -7.71 19.04
N PRO A 77 16.45 -6.43 19.25
CA PRO A 77 15.68 -6.00 20.42
C PRO A 77 14.37 -6.78 20.52
N MET A 78 13.91 -7.06 21.75
CA MET A 78 12.70 -7.88 21.97
C MET A 78 11.46 -7.35 21.24
N ALA A 79 11.31 -6.03 21.14
CA ALA A 79 10.19 -5.38 20.44
C ALA A 79 10.13 -5.73 18.94
N GLU A 80 11.28 -5.95 18.30
CA GLU A 80 11.36 -6.17 16.85
C GLU A 80 11.29 -7.66 16.47
N ARG A 81 11.59 -8.55 17.42
CA ARG A 81 11.65 -10.01 17.16
C ARG A 81 10.33 -10.56 16.63
N GLY A 82 9.19 -10.04 17.08
CA GLY A 82 7.88 -10.44 16.60
C GLY A 82 7.70 -10.17 15.11
N GLU A 83 8.05 -8.96 14.69
CA GLU A 83 7.92 -8.54 13.29
C GLU A 83 8.95 -9.20 12.38
N ALA A 84 10.19 -9.37 12.87
CA ALA A 84 11.20 -10.14 12.16
C ALA A 84 10.75 -11.60 11.94
N ALA A 85 10.17 -12.24 12.94
CA ALA A 85 9.63 -13.59 12.80
C ALA A 85 8.42 -13.66 11.84
N ASN A 86 7.57 -12.63 11.79
CA ASN A 86 6.49 -12.52 10.81
C ASN A 86 7.03 -12.41 9.39
N THR A 87 8.01 -11.53 9.18
CA THR A 87 8.62 -11.29 7.88
C THR A 87 9.32 -12.55 7.37
N MET A 88 10.18 -13.18 8.19
CA MET A 88 10.79 -14.46 7.85
C MET A 88 9.75 -15.53 7.48
N ALA A 89 8.65 -15.63 8.23
CA ALA A 89 7.60 -16.60 7.94
C ALA A 89 6.92 -16.37 6.60
N ARG A 90 6.60 -15.12 6.28
CA ARG A 90 5.98 -14.74 5.01
C ARG A 90 6.93 -14.98 3.83
N GLU A 91 8.18 -14.56 3.95
CA GLU A 91 9.20 -14.77 2.91
C GLU A 91 9.47 -16.26 2.69
N ALA A 92 9.60 -17.03 3.77
CA ALA A 92 9.82 -18.47 3.67
C ALA A 92 8.64 -19.18 3.01
N TYR A 93 7.41 -18.78 3.32
CA TYR A 93 6.21 -19.33 2.69
C TYR A 93 6.27 -19.15 1.16
N TRP A 94 6.54 -17.93 0.69
CA TRP A 94 6.62 -17.66 -0.75
C TRP A 94 7.78 -18.40 -1.41
N ARG A 95 8.95 -18.48 -0.76
CA ARG A 95 10.11 -19.21 -1.31
C ARG A 95 9.91 -20.73 -1.34
N VAL A 96 9.05 -21.27 -0.48
CA VAL A 96 8.66 -22.70 -0.56
C VAL A 96 7.73 -22.96 -1.74
N GLN A 97 6.85 -22.00 -2.08
CA GLN A 97 5.93 -22.12 -3.21
C GLN A 97 6.61 -21.84 -4.56
N ASP A 98 7.47 -20.83 -4.59
CA ASP A 98 8.28 -20.46 -5.74
C ASP A 98 9.76 -20.45 -5.32
N PRO A 99 10.48 -21.56 -5.56
CA PRO A 99 11.90 -21.66 -5.23
C PRO A 99 12.81 -20.74 -6.05
N VAL A 100 12.32 -20.22 -7.19
CA VAL A 100 13.11 -19.38 -8.10
C VAL A 100 12.97 -17.91 -7.69
N TYR A 101 11.74 -17.38 -7.63
CA TYR A 101 11.51 -15.95 -7.41
C TYR A 101 10.95 -15.62 -6.03
N GLY A 102 10.29 -16.54 -5.34
CA GLY A 102 9.72 -16.33 -4.00
C GLY A 102 8.96 -15.01 -3.86
N VAL A 103 9.34 -14.20 -2.86
CA VAL A 103 8.71 -12.87 -2.64
C VAL A 103 9.01 -11.88 -3.77
N THR A 104 10.16 -11.98 -4.44
CA THR A 104 10.53 -11.08 -5.55
C THR A 104 9.56 -11.25 -6.72
N GLY A 105 9.10 -12.48 -7.01
CA GLY A 105 8.10 -12.71 -8.04
C GLY A 105 6.76 -12.03 -7.73
N ILE A 106 6.37 -12.00 -6.45
CA ILE A 106 5.18 -11.27 -5.99
C ILE A 106 5.37 -9.75 -6.18
N ILE A 107 6.54 -9.23 -5.82
CA ILE A 107 6.86 -7.80 -5.99
C ILE A 107 6.80 -7.43 -7.47
N SER A 108 7.44 -8.19 -8.35
CA SER A 108 7.44 -7.92 -9.80
C SER A 108 6.03 -7.93 -10.37
N ARG A 109 5.20 -8.93 -10.03
CA ARG A 109 3.81 -8.99 -10.48
C ARG A 109 3.01 -7.77 -10.04
N LEU A 110 3.13 -7.37 -8.76
CA LEU A 110 2.42 -6.20 -8.25
C LEU A 110 2.90 -4.90 -8.93
N GLN A 111 4.19 -4.79 -9.22
CA GLN A 111 4.72 -3.65 -9.97
C GLN A 111 4.17 -3.62 -11.40
N ASP A 112 4.02 -4.77 -12.06
CA ASP A 112 3.41 -4.86 -13.40
C ASP A 112 1.95 -4.43 -13.38
N GLU A 113 1.18 -4.89 -12.39
CA GLU A 113 -0.22 -4.50 -12.17
C GLU A 113 -0.36 -2.99 -11.93
N ILE A 114 0.49 -2.41 -11.07
CA ILE A 114 0.52 -0.96 -10.82
C ILE A 114 0.76 -0.21 -12.14
N ARG A 115 1.76 -0.61 -12.94
CA ARG A 115 2.06 0.06 -14.22
C ARG A 115 0.91 -0.06 -15.22
N ALA A 116 0.26 -1.23 -15.29
CA ALA A 116 -0.89 -1.43 -16.17
C ALA A 116 -2.05 -0.48 -15.81
N VAL A 117 -2.38 -0.39 -14.52
CA VAL A 117 -3.45 0.50 -14.04
C VAL A 117 -3.09 1.97 -14.23
N GLN A 118 -1.85 2.37 -13.98
CA GLN A 118 -1.38 3.74 -14.23
C GLN A 118 -1.48 4.12 -15.72
N LEU A 119 -1.18 3.19 -16.62
CA LEU A 119 -1.32 3.40 -18.06
C LEU A 119 -2.79 3.57 -18.48
N GLU A 120 -3.68 2.77 -17.91
CA GLU A 120 -5.12 2.90 -18.15
C GLU A 120 -5.67 4.24 -17.65
N LEU A 121 -5.23 4.68 -16.47
CA LEU A 121 -5.57 5.99 -15.92
C LEU A 121 -5.10 7.12 -16.84
N ALA A 122 -3.85 7.06 -17.31
CA ALA A 122 -3.29 8.05 -18.24
C ALA A 122 -4.08 8.11 -19.56
N ARG A 123 -4.47 6.95 -20.11
CA ARG A 123 -5.31 6.88 -21.33
C ARG A 123 -6.67 7.52 -21.11
N THR A 124 -7.31 7.23 -19.98
CA THR A 124 -8.63 7.78 -19.63
C THR A 124 -8.57 9.29 -19.45
N HIS A 125 -7.56 9.80 -18.76
CA HIS A 125 -7.33 11.24 -18.62
C HIS A 125 -7.11 11.93 -19.97
N ALA A 126 -6.29 11.35 -20.85
CA ALA A 126 -6.08 11.89 -22.19
C ALA A 126 -7.40 11.95 -23.01
N GLN A 127 -8.23 10.91 -22.93
CA GLN A 127 -9.55 10.89 -23.59
C GLN A 127 -10.47 12.01 -23.05
N ILE A 128 -10.51 12.21 -21.73
CA ILE A 128 -11.30 13.28 -21.10
C ILE A 128 -10.84 14.66 -21.62
N THR A 129 -9.53 14.90 -21.70
CA THR A 129 -8.98 16.17 -22.22
C THR A 129 -9.36 16.41 -23.69
N ILE A 130 -9.34 15.36 -24.53
CA ILE A 130 -9.73 15.46 -25.94
C ILE A 130 -11.23 15.80 -26.06
N VAL A 131 -12.09 15.13 -25.29
CA VAL A 131 -13.55 15.41 -25.30
C VAL A 131 -13.85 16.82 -24.79
N ALA A 132 -13.22 17.24 -23.70
CA ALA A 132 -13.41 18.57 -23.12
C ALA A 132 -12.99 19.70 -24.09
N SER A 133 -11.87 19.54 -24.79
CA SER A 133 -11.41 20.53 -25.78
C SER A 133 -12.28 20.54 -27.06
N SER A 134 -12.81 19.39 -27.47
CA SER A 134 -13.75 19.27 -28.61
C SER A 134 -15.13 19.88 -28.34
N GLY A 135 -15.55 19.97 -27.07
CA GLY A 135 -16.79 20.65 -26.67
C GLY A 135 -16.70 22.19 -26.71
N ALA A 136 -15.50 22.77 -26.66
CA ALA A 136 -15.30 24.22 -26.66
C ALA A 136 -15.41 24.86 -28.07
N THR A 137 -15.19 24.09 -29.14
CA THR A 137 -15.23 24.60 -30.53
C THR A 137 -16.64 24.70 -31.12
N GLN A 138 -17.66 24.15 -30.46
CA GLN A 138 -19.06 24.23 -30.93
C GLN A 138 -19.89 25.33 -30.28
N ARG A 139 -19.34 26.08 -29.31
CA ARG A 139 -20.03 27.24 -28.74
C ARG A 139 -19.69 28.47 -29.58
N ALA A 140 -20.42 28.66 -30.67
CA ALA A 140 -20.42 29.93 -31.40
C ALA A 140 -20.66 31.08 -30.40
N PRO A 141 -19.88 32.17 -30.44
CA PRO A 141 -20.12 33.32 -29.58
C PRO A 141 -21.56 33.81 -29.82
N PRO A 142 -22.33 34.13 -28.77
CA PRO A 142 -23.67 34.69 -28.95
C PRO A 142 -23.56 35.96 -29.80
N PRO A 143 -24.51 36.21 -30.72
CA PRO A 143 -24.49 37.41 -31.55
C PRO A 143 -24.45 38.63 -30.63
N GLN A 144 -23.41 39.45 -30.77
CA GLN A 144 -23.28 40.67 -29.99
C GLN A 144 -24.38 41.65 -30.42
N PRO A 145 -25.14 42.24 -29.48
CA PRO A 145 -26.11 43.27 -29.82
C PRO A 145 -25.39 44.48 -30.47
N PRO A 146 -26.06 45.19 -31.41
CA PRO A 146 -25.46 46.35 -32.06
C PRO A 146 -25.12 47.40 -30.99
N HIS A 147 -23.83 47.73 -30.90
CA HIS A 147 -23.34 48.78 -30.02
C HIS A 147 -23.73 50.15 -30.61
N PRO A 148 -24.28 51.08 -29.81
CA PRO A 148 -24.53 52.43 -30.27
C PRO A 148 -23.21 53.18 -30.50
N PRO A 149 -23.17 54.17 -31.42
CA PRO A 149 -21.96 54.94 -31.70
C PRO A 149 -21.50 55.72 -30.47
N PRO A 150 -20.17 55.93 -30.30
CA PRO A 150 -19.64 56.65 -29.14
C PRO A 150 -20.07 58.13 -29.16
N PRO A 151 -20.43 58.72 -28.01
CA PRO A 151 -20.74 60.14 -27.93
C PRO A 151 -19.47 61.00 -28.14
N PRO A 152 -19.61 62.23 -28.69
CA PRO A 152 -18.48 63.12 -28.91
C PRO A 152 -17.83 63.50 -27.57
N GLN A 153 -16.51 63.30 -27.48
CA GLN A 153 -15.75 63.63 -26.29
C GLN A 153 -15.63 65.14 -26.13
N LEU A 154 -16.26 65.67 -25.07
CA LEU A 154 -15.97 67.01 -24.58
C LEU A 154 -14.65 66.97 -23.82
N VAL A 155 -13.62 67.58 -24.41
CA VAL A 155 -12.34 67.84 -23.75
C VAL A 155 -12.58 68.71 -22.52
N ARG A 156 -12.27 68.18 -21.33
CA ARG A 156 -12.24 68.98 -20.10
C ARG A 156 -10.86 68.90 -19.48
N ALA A 157 -10.18 70.05 -19.49
CA ALA A 157 -8.93 70.30 -18.79
C ALA A 157 -9.16 70.36 -17.28
N GLY A 158 -8.21 69.82 -16.50
CA GLY A 158 -8.11 70.12 -15.06
C GLY A 158 -7.72 68.93 -14.18
N SER A 159 -6.41 68.75 -13.99
CA SER A 159 -5.69 68.53 -12.72
C SER A 159 -6.30 67.66 -11.61
N HIS A 160 -5.61 66.58 -11.21
CA HIS A 160 -4.94 66.34 -9.91
C HIS A 160 -4.35 64.91 -9.87
N PRO A 161 -3.26 64.64 -9.11
CA PRO A 161 -2.49 63.40 -9.25
C PRO A 161 -3.04 62.28 -8.36
N ALA A 162 -3.14 61.06 -8.91
CA ALA A 162 -3.42 59.85 -8.14
C ALA A 162 -2.18 58.94 -8.17
N VAL A 163 -1.78 58.54 -6.97
CA VAL A 163 -0.60 57.80 -6.56
C VAL A 163 -0.48 56.43 -7.25
N ALA A 164 0.73 56.11 -7.70
CA ALA A 164 1.10 54.80 -8.22
C ALA A 164 1.27 53.78 -7.06
N MET A 165 0.47 52.72 -7.07
CA MET A 165 0.77 51.49 -6.34
C MET A 165 1.28 50.44 -7.34
N ARG A 166 2.55 50.05 -7.15
CA ARG A 166 3.23 48.96 -7.85
C ARG A 166 2.86 47.62 -7.21
N GLY A 167 2.80 46.57 -8.03
CA GLY A 167 3.11 45.19 -7.63
C GLY A 167 1.91 44.33 -7.25
N GLN A 168 1.24 43.75 -8.24
CA GLN A 168 0.37 42.59 -8.04
C GLN A 168 1.22 41.35 -8.33
N GLU A 169 1.75 40.74 -7.27
CA GLU A 169 2.31 39.38 -7.32
C GLU A 169 1.23 38.45 -7.84
N GLN A 170 1.48 37.88 -9.00
CA GLN A 170 0.68 36.80 -9.54
C GLN A 170 1.04 35.57 -8.72
N ASP A 171 0.07 35.11 -7.94
CA ASP A 171 0.07 33.80 -7.30
C ASP A 171 0.14 32.74 -8.42
N GLU A 172 1.36 32.43 -8.86
CA GLU A 172 1.63 31.30 -9.75
C GLU A 172 1.36 30.03 -8.94
N LEU A 173 0.14 29.52 -9.07
CA LEU A 173 -0.24 28.22 -8.52
C LEU A 173 0.78 27.17 -9.01
N PRO A 174 1.47 26.44 -8.11
CA PRO A 174 2.53 25.54 -8.51
C PRO A 174 1.99 24.50 -9.50
N ARG A 175 2.68 24.38 -10.65
CA ARG A 175 2.35 23.39 -11.68
C ARG A 175 2.32 22.01 -11.01
N PRO A 176 1.26 21.20 -11.21
CA PRO A 176 1.19 19.88 -10.61
C PRO A 176 2.41 19.06 -11.06
N PRO A 177 3.06 18.32 -10.15
CA PRO A 177 4.24 17.55 -10.49
C PRO A 177 3.90 16.55 -11.59
N ASN A 178 4.75 16.53 -12.62
CA ASN A 178 4.68 15.55 -13.68
C ASN A 178 4.99 14.16 -13.10
N PRO A 179 4.12 13.15 -13.29
CA PRO A 179 4.33 11.81 -12.74
C PRO A 179 5.57 11.08 -13.30
N ALA A 180 6.22 11.62 -14.34
CA ALA A 180 7.50 11.12 -14.81
C ALA A 180 8.72 11.63 -14.00
N ASP A 181 8.57 12.71 -13.22
CA ASP A 181 9.69 13.35 -12.52
C ASP A 181 9.93 12.79 -11.10
N GLU A 182 9.03 11.95 -10.56
CA GLU A 182 9.20 11.29 -9.25
C GLU A 182 9.96 9.95 -9.32
N PHE A 183 10.08 9.34 -10.49
CA PHE A 183 10.65 7.98 -10.61
C PHE A 183 12.17 7.95 -10.88
N LEU A 184 12.81 9.10 -11.10
CA LEU A 184 14.27 9.18 -11.34
C LEU A 184 15.08 9.53 -10.08
N ASN A 185 14.42 9.74 -8.93
CA ASN A 185 15.09 10.12 -7.67
C ASN A 185 15.15 8.99 -6.63
N LEU A 186 14.82 7.73 -6.99
CA LEU A 186 14.92 6.58 -6.10
C LEU A 186 15.94 5.51 -6.53
N ASP A 187 16.86 5.88 -7.43
CA ASP A 187 18.06 5.11 -7.75
C ASP A 187 19.30 5.92 -7.37
N GLY A 188 19.71 5.85 -6.09
CA GLY A 188 20.88 6.58 -5.59
C GLY A 188 21.37 6.07 -4.24
N PHE A 189 22.00 4.88 -4.25
CA PHE A 189 22.83 4.23 -3.21
C PHE A 189 22.34 4.20 -1.76
#